data_AF-A0A246G7U5-F1
#
_entry.id   AF-A0A246G7U5-F1
#
_cell.length_a   1.000
_cell.length_b   1.000
_cell.length_c   1.000
_cell.angle_alpha   90.00
_cell.angle_beta   90.00
_cell.angle_gamma   90.00
#
_symmetry.space_group_name_H-M   'P 1'
#
loop_
_entity.id
_entity.type
_entity.pdbx_description
1 polymer ?
#
loop_
_entity_poly.entity_id
_entity_poly.type
_entity_poly.pdbx_seq_one_letter_code
_entity_poly.pdbx_strand_id
1 'polypeptide(L)' 'MTKLRNCLDTISIYISTYQKYNEGSLFGKWFELSDYADYDDFLEAIKELHKDEEDPEFMF' A
#
# COMPACT_ATOMS: atom_id res chain seq x y z
N MET A 1 -27.45 -2.96 -4.85
CA MET A 1 -26.61 -3.64 -5.86
C MET A 1 -25.63 -2.64 -6.40
N THR A 2 -24.45 -2.56 -5.79
CA THR A 2 -23.35 -1.74 -6.30
C THR A 2 -22.97 -2.32 -7.65
N LYS A 3 -23.22 -1.57 -8.73
CA LYS A 3 -22.81 -1.98 -10.07
C LYS A 3 -21.28 -2.07 -10.03
N LEU A 4 -20.74 -3.22 -10.43
CA LEU A 4 -19.30 -3.50 -10.51
C LEU A 4 -18.64 -2.69 -11.65
N ARG A 5 -18.78 -1.37 -11.61
CA ARG A 5 -18.11 -0.42 -12.50
C ARG A 5 -17.24 0.44 -11.59
N ASN A 6 -15.95 0.52 -11.93
CA ASN A 6 -14.88 1.14 -11.15
C ASN A 6 -14.66 0.52 -9.76
N CYS A 7 -14.40 -0.78 -9.69
CA CYS A 7 -14.04 -1.43 -8.43
C CYS A 7 -12.86 -0.75 -7.73
N LEU A 8 -11.91 -0.20 -8.50
CA LEU A 8 -10.73 0.51 -8.00
C LEU A 8 -11.06 1.79 -7.20
N ASP A 9 -12.18 2.47 -7.50
CA ASP A 9 -12.65 3.66 -6.75
C ASP A 9 -13.09 3.36 -5.31
N THR A 10 -13.19 2.08 -4.96
CA THR A 10 -13.64 1.62 -3.64
C THR A 10 -12.67 0.65 -2.98
N ILE A 11 -11.53 0.36 -3.62
CA ILE A 11 -10.53 -0.57 -3.11
C ILE A 11 -9.42 0.21 -2.43
N SER A 12 -9.26 -0.07 -1.15
CA SER A 12 -8.11 0.38 -0.37
C SER A 12 -7.31 -0.84 0.09
N ILE A 13 -5.98 -0.75 0.03
CA ILE A 13 -5.06 -1.79 0.49
C ILE A 13 -4.22 -1.20 1.62
N TYR A 14 -4.11 -1.92 2.73
CA TYR A 14 -3.20 -1.56 3.81
C TYR A 14 -1.84 -2.18 3.56
N ILE A 15 -0.78 -1.37 3.60
CA ILE A 15 0.57 -1.85 3.36
C ILE A 15 1.45 -1.48 4.55
N SER A 16 2.12 -2.49 5.06
CA SER A 16 3.18 -2.40 6.06
C SER A 16 4.36 -3.28 5.62
N THR A 17 5.44 -3.29 6.38
CA THR A 17 6.57 -4.20 6.13
C THR A 17 6.73 -5.23 7.23
N TYR A 18 7.30 -6.39 6.88
CA TYR A 18 7.61 -7.47 7.83
C TYR A 18 8.55 -7.00 8.94
N GLN A 19 9.56 -6.18 8.61
CA GLN A 19 10.49 -5.64 9.59
C GLN A 19 9.74 -4.80 10.64
N LYS A 20 8.91 -3.84 10.22
CA LYS A 20 8.11 -3.02 11.16
C LYS A 20 7.20 -3.88 12.03
N TYR A 21 6.51 -4.84 11.44
CA TYR A 21 5.63 -5.74 12.18
C TYR A 21 6.40 -6.56 13.23
N ASN A 22 7.56 -7.11 12.85
CA ASN A 22 8.41 -7.91 13.73
C ASN A 22 9.04 -7.07 14.87
N GLU A 23 9.28 -5.79 14.64
CA GLU A 23 9.72 -4.82 15.66
C GLU A 23 8.57 -4.38 16.60
N GLY A 24 7.36 -4.92 16.43
CA GLY A 24 6.18 -4.58 17.21
C GLY A 24 5.50 -3.29 16.75
N SER A 25 5.80 -2.83 15.54
CA SER A 25 5.25 -1.62 14.94
C SER A 25 4.17 -1.97 13.90
N LEU A 26 2.97 -1.42 14.09
CA LEU A 26 1.88 -1.44 13.08
C LEU A 26 2.03 -0.25 12.12
N PHE A 27 3.27 0.11 11.78
CA PHE A 27 3.53 1.20 10.86
C PHE A 27 3.21 0.76 9.44
N GLY A 28 2.27 1.46 8.84
CA GLY A 28 1.76 1.21 7.50
C GLY A 28 0.66 2.21 7.17
N LYS A 29 0.19 2.18 5.93
CA LYS A 29 -0.80 3.13 5.44
C LYS A 29 -1.83 2.42 4.57
N TRP A 30 -3.06 2.94 4.61
CA TRP A 30 -4.08 2.60 3.62
C TRP A 30 -3.86 3.40 2.34
N PHE A 31 -3.78 2.69 1.22
CA PHE A 31 -3.63 3.24 -0.11
C PHE A 31 -4.91 3.01 -0.90
N GLU A 32 -5.52 4.07 -1.41
CA GLU A 32 -6.68 3.99 -2.30
C GLU A 32 -6.18 3.78 -3.74
N LEU A 33 -6.61 2.70 -4.39
CA LEU A 33 -6.09 2.37 -5.73
C LEU A 33 -6.54 3.38 -6.80
N SER A 34 -7.60 4.15 -6.54
CA SER A 34 -8.03 5.25 -7.40
C SER A 34 -7.08 6.45 -7.43
N ASP A 35 -6.20 6.59 -6.44
CA ASP A 35 -5.24 7.71 -6.38
C ASP A 35 -4.04 7.51 -7.33
N TYR A 36 -3.89 6.32 -7.90
CA TYR A 36 -2.75 5.94 -8.72
C TYR A 36 -3.18 5.67 -10.17
N ALA A 37 -2.42 6.19 -11.13
CA ALA A 37 -2.74 6.00 -12.54
C ALA A 37 -2.45 4.57 -13.00
N ASP A 38 -1.39 3.97 -12.45
CA ASP A 38 -0.97 2.61 -12.73
C ASP A 38 -0.26 1.96 -11.52
N TYR A 39 0.19 0.72 -11.72
CA TYR A 39 0.88 -0.06 -10.70
C TYR A 39 2.26 0.50 -10.34
N ASP A 40 2.96 1.12 -11.28
CA ASP A 40 4.30 1.66 -11.03
C ASP A 40 4.22 2.90 -10.13
N ASP A 41 3.28 3.81 -10.39
CA ASP A 41 2.98 4.96 -9.52
C ASP A 41 2.62 4.52 -8.09
N PHE A 42 1.79 3.47 -7.97
CA PHE A 42 1.43 2.87 -6.70
C PHE A 42 2.66 2.29 -5.97
N LEU A 43 3.51 1.56 -6.70
CA LEU A 43 4.71 0.95 -6.15
C LEU A 43 5.74 2.00 -5.68
N GLU A 44 5.89 3.11 -6.41
CA GLU A 44 6.72 4.23 -5.96
C GLU A 44 6.22 4.85 -4.66
N ALA A 45 4.89 5.03 -4.51
CA ALA A 45 4.31 5.56 -3.28
C ALA A 45 4.52 4.63 -2.06
N ILE A 46 4.49 3.31 -2.27
CA ILE A 46 4.80 2.33 -1.23
C ILE A 46 6.27 2.39 -0.85
N LYS A 47 7.18 2.43 -1.83
CA LYS A 47 8.63 2.55 -1.59
C LYS A 47 8.97 3.84 -0.86
N GLU A 48 8.32 4.95 -1.21
CA GLU A 48 8.53 6.23 -0.53
C GLU A 48 8.05 6.21 0.92
N LEU A 49 6.95 5.49 1.22
CA LEU A 49 6.47 5.31 2.60
C LEU A 49 7.48 4.55 3.48
N HIS A 50 8.14 3.54 2.90
CA HIS A 50 9.09 2.64 3.57
C HIS A 50 10.55 2.91 3.19
N LYS A 51 10.87 4.13 2.74
CA LYS A 51 12.23 4.49 2.28
C LYS A 51 13.29 4.48 3.37
N ASP A 52 12.86 4.42 4.63
CA ASP A 52 13.74 4.30 5.79
C ASP A 52 14.24 2.87 6.00
N GLU A 53 13.70 1.89 5.25
CA GLU A 53 14.14 0.50 5.23
C GLU A 53 15.03 0.26 4.00
N GLU A 54 16.18 -0.41 4.19
CA GLU A 54 17.14 -0.67 3.13
C GLU A 54 16.64 -1.73 2.12
N ASP A 55 15.87 -2.71 2.62
CA ASP A 55 15.23 -3.77 1.84
C ASP A 55 13.82 -4.05 2.40
N PRO A 56 12.82 -3.18 2.10
CA PRO A 56 11.49 -3.30 2.68
C PRO A 56 10.75 -4.53 2.14
N GLU A 57 10.49 -5.49 3.03
CA GLU A 57 9.65 -6.65 2.75
C GLU A 57 8.16 -6.30 2.92
N PHE A 58 7.47 -5.96 1.84
CA PHE A 58 6.07 -5.54 1.87
C PHE A 58 5.09 -6.67 2.25
N MET A 59 4.13 -6.33 3.09
CA MET A 59 2.96 -7.13 3.43
C MET A 59 1.70 -6.44 2.89
N PHE A 60 0.90 -7.17 2.10
CA PHE A 60 -0.36 -6.71 1.49
C PHE A 60 -1.55 -7.48 2.05
#